data_AF-A0A4Q1TI90-F1
#
_entry.id   AF-A0A4Q1TI90-F1
#
_cell.length_a   1.000
_cell.length_b   1.000
_cell.length_c   1.000
_cell.angle_alpha   90.00
_cell.angle_beta   90.00
_cell.angle_gamma   90.00
#
_symmetry.space_group_name_H-M   'P 1'
#
loop_
_entity.id
_entity.type
_entity.pdbx_description
1 polymer ?
#
loop_
_entity_poly.entity_id
_entity_poly.type
_entity_poly.pdbx_seq_one_letter_code
_entity_poly.pdbx_strand_id
1 'polypeptide(L)' 'MGRKGSRYSVEEKLYYIGLVKGGMSPNAIREEYGVHPSHVVQWIERYDAGGVDAL' A
#
# COMPACT_ATOMS: atom_id res chain seq x y z
N MET A 1 -2.97 -19.35 -17.21
CA MET A 1 -3.33 -19.22 -15.78
C MET A 1 -3.15 -17.76 -15.41
N GLY A 2 -4.25 -16.99 -15.35
CA GLY A 2 -4.19 -15.56 -15.08
C GLY A 2 -3.63 -15.31 -13.68
N ARG A 3 -2.65 -14.42 -13.55
CA ARG A 3 -2.19 -13.93 -12.25
C ARG A 3 -3.43 -13.52 -11.46
N LYS A 4 -3.69 -14.22 -10.35
CA LYS A 4 -4.70 -13.80 -9.36
C LYS A 4 -4.34 -12.35 -9.05
N GLY A 5 -5.15 -11.41 -9.51
CA GLY A 5 -4.89 -9.98 -9.31
C GLY A 5 -4.54 -9.80 -7.84
N SER A 6 -3.48 -9.01 -7.57
CA SER A 6 -3.16 -8.59 -6.21
C SER A 6 -4.45 -8.28 -5.46
N ARG A 7 -4.59 -8.75 -4.23
CA ARG A 7 -5.77 -8.52 -3.37
C ARG A 7 -6.16 -7.04 -3.31
N TYR A 8 -5.22 -6.14 -3.59
CA TYR A 8 -5.38 -4.69 -3.64
C TYR A 8 -5.09 -4.18 -5.05
N SER A 9 -6.00 -3.36 -5.56
CA SER A 9 -5.84 -2.56 -6.78
C SER A 9 -4.76 -1.47 -6.60
N VAL A 10 -4.29 -0.90 -7.71
CA VAL A 10 -3.31 0.19 -7.68
C VAL A 10 -3.87 1.40 -6.92
N GLU A 11 -5.14 1.73 -7.15
CA GLU A 11 -5.83 2.84 -6.46
C GLU A 11 -5.87 2.63 -4.95
N GLU A 12 -6.19 1.41 -4.48
CA GLU A 12 -6.16 1.08 -3.06
C GLU A 12 -4.75 1.22 -2.47
N LYS A 13 -3.73 0.71 -3.15
CA LYS A 13 -2.34 0.84 -2.67
C LYS A 13 -1.94 2.33 -2.55
N LEU A 14 -2.27 3.14 -3.56
CA LEU A 14 -1.98 4.59 -3.54
C LEU A 14 -2.73 5.31 -2.41
N TYR A 15 -3.96 4.92 -2.12
CA TYR A 15 -4.73 5.44 -0.99
C TYR A 15 -4.00 5.18 0.33
N TYR A 16 -3.58 3.94 0.61
CA TYR A 16 -2.87 3.60 1.86
C TYR A 16 -1.49 4.27 1.97
N ILE A 17 -0.76 4.39 0.85
CA ILE A 17 0.51 5.14 0.81
C ILE A 17 0.27 6.61 1.17
N GLY A 18 -0.79 7.22 0.62
CA GLY A 18 -1.18 8.60 0.93
C GLY A 18 -1.50 8.80 2.41
N LEU A 19 -2.23 7.87 3.02
CA LEU A 19 -2.54 7.90 4.46
C LEU A 19 -1.26 7.88 5.32
N VAL A 20 -0.32 6.97 5.02
CA VAL A 20 0.93 6.87 5.80
C VAL A 20 1.83 8.08 5.58
N LYS A 21 1.96 8.56 4.35
CA LYS A 21 2.69 9.81 4.05
C LYS A 21 2.04 11.04 4.68
N GLY A 22 0.73 11.02 4.90
CA GLY A 22 -0.05 12.02 5.63
C GLY A 22 0.11 11.97 7.15
N GLY A 23 0.91 11.04 7.68
CA GLY A 23 1.20 10.92 9.11
C GLY A 23 0.47 9.78 9.83
N MET A 24 -0.35 9.00 9.13
CA MET A 24 -0.97 7.81 9.71
C MET A 24 0.07 6.72 9.95
N SER A 25 0.03 6.06 11.09
CA SER A 25 0.94 4.95 11.35
C SER A 25 0.52 3.69 10.56
N PRO A 26 1.46 2.87 10.06
CA PRO A 26 1.13 1.59 9.44
C PRO A 26 0.35 0.64 10.36
N ASN A 27 0.50 0.76 11.68
CA ASN A 27 -0.30 0.00 12.64
C ASN A 27 -1.76 0.44 12.68
N ALA A 28 -2.03 1.75 12.60
CA ALA A 28 -3.40 2.27 12.53
C ALA A 28 -4.10 1.78 11.25
N ILE A 29 -3.36 1.66 10.13
CA ILE A 29 -3.90 1.09 8.88
C ILE A 29 -4.42 -0.35 9.09
N ARG A 30 -3.72 -1.16 9.89
CA ARG A 30 -4.16 -2.52 10.22
C ARG A 30 -5.44 -2.52 11.04
N GLU A 31 -5.54 -1.65 12.03
CA GLU A 31 -6.70 -1.57 12.92
C GLU A 31 -7.95 -1.07 12.19
N GLU A 32 -7.79 -0.10 11.29
CA GLU A 32 -8.91 0.56 10.62
C GLU A 32 -9.32 -0.12 9.30
N TYR A 33 -8.36 -0.64 8.53
CA TYR A 33 -8.60 -1.21 7.19
C TYR A 33 -8.24 -2.70 7.09
N GLY A 34 -7.68 -3.31 8.14
CA GLY A 34 -7.29 -4.72 8.11
C GLY A 34 -6.11 -5.02 7.18
N VAL A 35 -5.40 -4.00 6.70
CA VAL A 35 -4.24 -4.17 5.81
C VAL A 35 -2.99 -4.37 6.65
N HIS A 36 -2.20 -5.40 6.31
CA HIS A 36 -1.00 -5.68 7.08
C HIS A 36 0.05 -4.57 6.91
N PRO A 37 0.65 -4.04 7.99
CA PRO A 37 1.57 -2.90 7.92
C PRO A 37 2.74 -3.14 6.97
N SER A 38 3.26 -4.37 6.90
CA SER A 38 4.37 -4.72 6.01
C SER A 38 4.04 -4.59 4.52
N HIS A 39 2.78 -4.79 4.11
CA HIS A 39 2.37 -4.56 2.73
C HIS A 39 2.43 -3.08 2.39
N VAL A 40 1.94 -2.24 3.31
CA VAL A 40 1.95 -0.79 3.13
C VAL A 40 3.37 -0.26 3.04
N VAL A 41 4.26 -0.71 3.93
CA VAL A 41 5.68 -0.36 3.89
C VAL A 41 6.32 -0.75 2.55
N GLN A 42 6.09 -1.98 2.09
CA GLN A 42 6.62 -2.42 0.79
C GLN A 42 6.09 -1.59 -0.38
N TRP A 43 4.81 -1.19 -0.35
CA TRP A 43 4.24 -0.33 -1.38
C TRP A 43 4.85 1.08 -1.35
N ILE A 44 5.11 1.63 -0.16
CA ILE A 44 5.80 2.92 0.00
C ILE A 44 7.21 2.83 -0.58
N GLU A 45 7.98 1.80 -0.24
CA GLU A 45 9.36 1.62 -0.75
C GLU A 45 9.39 1.54 -2.28
N ARG A 46 8.46 0.79 -2.87
CA ARG A 46 8.35 0.69 -4.34
C ARG A 46 7.92 2.02 -4.97
N TYR A 47 6.95 2.69 -4.36
CA TYR A 47 6.47 3.99 -4.82
C TYR A 47 7.57 5.05 -4.76
N ASP A 48 8.40 5.05 -3.72
CA ASP A 48 9.53 5.97 -3.59
C ASP A 48 10.66 5.65 -4.56
N ALA A 49 10.84 4.37 -4.93
CA ALA A 49 11.86 3.94 -5.89
C ALA A 49 11.49 4.19 -7.36
N GLY A 50 10.21 4.05 -7.73
CA GLY A 50 9.79 4.10 -9.14
C GLY A 50 8.37 4.61 -9.39
N GLY A 51 7.73 5.20 -8.40
CA GLY A 51 6.38 5.75 -8.51
C GLY A 51 5.31 4.68 -8.73
N VAL A 52 4.23 5.07 -9.42
CA VAL A 52 3.05 4.21 -9.67
C VAL A 52 3.40 2.98 -10.52
N ASP A 53 4.36 3.10 -11.43
CA ASP A 53 4.78 2.00 -12.33
C ASP A 53 5.44 0.85 -11.57
N ALA A 54 6.05 1.14 -10.42
CA ALA A 54 6.74 0.15 -9.58
C ALA A 54 5.81 -0.60 -8.59
N LEU A 55 4.50 -0.32 -8.56
CA LEU A 55 3.59 -0.66 -7.45
C LEU A 55 2.85 -2.00 -7.57
#